data_AF-A0A970HXG8-F1
#
_entry.id   AF-A0A970HXG8-F1
#
_cell.length_a   1.000
_cell.length_b   1.000
_cell.length_c   1.000
_cell.angle_alpha   90.00
_cell.angle_beta   90.00
_cell.angle_gamma   90.00
#
_symmetry.space_group_name_H-M   'P 1'
#
loop_
_entity.id
_entity.type
_entity.pdbx_description
1 polymer ?
#
loop_
_entity_poly.entity_id
_entity_poly.type
_entity_poly.pdbx_seq_one_letter_code
_entity_poly.pdbx_strand_id
1 'polypeptide(L)'
;MKKSVLVLLMMVTLSCATSNKPGMLHEDELFVTRRYVGEFVDSRHSDPVKAGSPHLIWIKTSQDSVYGKISAYSRKCDFIPGDRLYLRRVYQSPGMFGFWIYQIENDNEVWYRISEFQHDNKILVQTWF
;
A
#
# COMPACT_ATOMS: atom_id res chain seq x y z
N MET A 1 -25.70 50.46 -1.12
CA MET A 1 -26.38 49.13 -1.09
C MET A 1 -25.77 48.11 -2.06
N LYS A 2 -25.46 48.46 -3.33
CA LYS A 2 -24.88 47.51 -4.31
C LYS A 2 -23.48 46.96 -3.95
N LYS A 3 -22.63 47.77 -3.29
CA LYS A 3 -21.26 47.37 -2.90
C LYS A 3 -21.24 46.35 -1.76
N SER A 4 -22.20 46.43 -0.83
CA SER A 4 -22.31 45.51 0.32
C SER A 4 -22.76 44.11 -0.10
N VAL A 5 -23.62 44.02 -1.12
CA VAL A 5 -24.06 42.73 -1.70
C VAL A 5 -22.89 42.02 -2.39
N LEU A 6 -22.02 42.77 -3.05
CA LEU A 6 -20.85 42.20 -3.75
C LEU A 6 -19.82 41.61 -2.77
N VAL A 7 -19.62 42.25 -1.61
CA VAL A 7 -18.75 41.73 -0.55
C VAL A 7 -19.32 40.45 0.06
N LEU A 8 -20.64 40.39 0.28
CA LEU A 8 -21.31 39.20 0.81
C LEU A 8 -21.21 38.01 -0.15
N LEU A 9 -21.38 38.26 -1.46
CA LEU A 9 -21.28 37.23 -2.50
C LEU A 9 -19.87 36.63 -2.59
N MET A 10 -18.84 37.45 -2.36
CA MET A 10 -17.43 37.03 -2.40
C MET A 10 -17.05 36.14 -1.20
N MET A 11 -17.68 36.34 -0.03
CA MET A 11 -17.46 35.47 1.14
C MET A 11 -18.10 34.09 0.97
N VAL A 12 -19.26 34.01 0.33
CA VAL A 12 -19.96 32.73 0.11
C VAL A 12 -19.21 31.83 -0.87
N THR A 13 -18.55 32.41 -1.89
CA THR A 13 -17.78 31.62 -2.87
C THR A 13 -16.45 31.10 -2.32
N LEU A 14 -15.84 31.78 -1.34
CA LEU A 14 -14.64 31.30 -0.63
C LEU A 14 -14.94 30.12 0.32
N SER A 15 -16.16 30.01 0.82
CA SER A 15 -16.54 28.93 1.74
C SER A 15 -16.73 27.57 1.06
N CYS A 16 -16.75 27.54 -0.28
CA CYS A 16 -16.82 26.33 -1.10
C CYS A 16 -15.45 25.87 -1.62
N ALA A 17 -14.35 26.26 -0.96
CA ALA A 17 -13.06 25.66 -1.20
C ALA A 17 -13.14 24.16 -0.79
N THR A 18 -13.38 23.32 -1.78
CA THR A 18 -13.35 21.86 -1.69
C THR A 18 -12.03 21.44 -1.05
N SER A 19 -12.09 21.04 0.22
CA SER A 19 -10.98 20.42 0.91
C SER A 19 -10.82 19.04 0.29
N ASN A 20 -9.79 18.87 -0.55
CA ASN A 20 -9.34 17.56 -1.02
C ASN A 20 -8.79 16.77 0.18
N LYS A 21 -9.66 16.34 1.10
CA LYS A 21 -9.32 15.35 2.11
C LYS A 21 -9.56 13.98 1.47
N PRO A 22 -8.50 13.17 1.26
CA PRO A 22 -8.71 11.79 0.86
C PRO A 22 -9.48 11.10 1.98
N GLY A 23 -10.66 10.57 1.66
CA GLY A 23 -11.39 9.56 2.44
C GLY A 23 -11.48 9.81 3.94
N MET A 24 -12.60 10.36 4.38
CA MET A 24 -13.04 10.36 5.78
C MET A 24 -13.17 8.91 6.28
N LEU A 25 -12.07 8.32 6.74
CA LEU A 25 -12.04 7.10 7.54
C LEU A 25 -12.15 7.52 9.01
N HIS A 26 -12.94 6.77 9.78
CA HIS A 26 -13.14 6.97 11.21
C HIS A 26 -11.76 6.95 11.93
N GLU A 27 -11.39 8.05 12.58
CA GLU A 27 -10.07 8.27 13.20
C GLU A 27 -9.82 7.44 14.48
N ASP A 28 -10.80 6.66 14.93
CA ASP A 28 -10.81 6.10 16.30
C ASP A 28 -10.18 4.70 16.46
N GLU A 29 -9.63 4.12 15.40
CA GLU A 29 -8.82 2.90 15.52
C GLU A 29 -7.37 3.24 15.17
N LEU A 30 -6.47 3.05 16.13
CA LEU A 30 -5.01 3.10 15.95
C LEU A 30 -4.60 1.93 15.03
N PHE A 31 -4.94 2.03 13.75
CA PHE A 31 -4.60 1.01 12.77
C PHE A 31 -3.09 1.04 12.58
N VAL A 32 -2.41 -0.05 12.92
CA VAL A 32 -1.01 -0.24 12.53
C VAL A 32 -0.97 -0.32 11.01
N THR A 33 -0.75 0.83 10.37
CA THR A 33 -0.72 0.93 8.91
C THR A 33 0.59 0.40 8.34
N ARG A 34 1.64 0.29 9.18
CA ARG A 34 3.00 -0.13 8.80
C ARG A 34 3.59 -1.07 9.85
N ARG A 35 4.00 -2.27 9.45
CA ARG A 35 4.58 -3.32 10.32
C ARG A 35 5.96 -3.70 9.81
N TYR A 36 6.97 -3.67 10.68
CA TYR A 36 8.32 -4.14 10.34
C TYR A 36 8.36 -5.66 10.18
N VAL A 37 9.04 -6.15 9.13
CA VAL A 37 9.14 -7.58 8.78
C VAL A 37 10.55 -8.09 8.55
N GLY A 38 11.54 -7.36 9.05
CA GLY A 38 12.95 -7.74 8.94
C GLY A 38 13.72 -6.95 7.89
N GLU A 39 14.99 -7.29 7.75
CA GLU A 39 15.89 -6.74 6.75
C GLU A 39 15.85 -7.59 5.49
N PHE A 40 15.93 -6.97 4.32
CA PHE A 40 16.02 -7.67 3.05
C PHE A 40 17.31 -8.48 2.98
N VAL A 41 17.19 -9.77 2.67
CA VAL A 41 18.33 -10.69 2.50
C VAL A 41 18.55 -10.98 1.04
N ASP A 42 17.50 -11.42 0.34
CA ASP A 42 17.58 -11.90 -1.03
C ASP A 42 16.18 -11.97 -1.66
N SER A 43 16.11 -12.09 -2.98
CA SER A 43 14.87 -12.32 -3.71
C SER A 43 15.01 -13.36 -4.81
N ARG A 44 13.93 -14.09 -5.05
CA ARG A 44 13.80 -15.00 -6.19
C ARG A 44 12.67 -14.54 -7.09
N HIS A 45 12.89 -14.49 -8.39
CA HIS A 45 11.84 -14.24 -9.37
C HIS A 45 11.17 -15.54 -9.83
N SER A 46 9.89 -15.46 -10.17
CA SER A 46 9.13 -16.52 -10.82
C SER A 46 8.35 -15.98 -11.99
N ASP A 47 8.49 -16.68 -13.12
CA ASP A 47 7.75 -16.37 -14.32
C ASP A 47 6.25 -16.67 -14.17
N PRO A 48 5.40 -15.98 -14.95
CA PRO A 48 3.98 -16.24 -14.98
C PRO A 48 3.70 -17.68 -15.37
N VAL A 49 2.88 -18.38 -14.57
CA VAL A 49 2.48 -19.77 -14.85
C VAL A 49 1.64 -19.87 -16.14
N LYS A 50 0.91 -18.80 -16.49
CA LYS A 50 0.08 -18.71 -17.69
C LYS A 50 0.29 -17.35 -18.36
N ALA A 51 0.07 -17.29 -19.67
CA ALA A 51 0.02 -16.02 -20.40
C ALA A 51 -1.02 -15.09 -19.75
N GLY A 52 -0.62 -13.86 -19.42
CA GLY A 52 -1.46 -12.88 -18.73
C GLY A 52 -1.43 -12.96 -17.19
N SER A 53 -0.77 -13.96 -16.59
CA SER A 53 -0.51 -13.96 -15.14
C SER A 53 0.62 -12.98 -14.79
N PRO A 54 0.64 -12.43 -13.57
CA PRO A 54 1.69 -11.50 -13.17
C PRO A 54 3.01 -12.24 -12.86
N HIS A 55 4.13 -11.53 -13.01
CA HIS A 55 5.40 -11.99 -12.47
C HIS A 55 5.41 -11.82 -10.95
N LEU A 56 6.12 -12.71 -10.27
CA LEU A 56 6.25 -12.68 -8.82
C LEU A 56 7.72 -12.57 -8.41
N ILE A 57 7.97 -11.78 -7.38
CA ILE A 57 9.20 -11.80 -6.61
C ILE A 57 8.91 -12.38 -5.23
N TRP A 58 9.73 -13.32 -4.80
CA TRP A 58 9.72 -13.93 -3.47
C TRP A 58 10.79 -13.28 -2.66
N ILE A 59 10.39 -12.61 -1.58
CA ILE A 59 11.28 -11.80 -0.76
C ILE A 59 11.65 -12.59 0.49
N LYS A 60 12.96 -12.70 0.74
CA LYS A 60 13.51 -13.28 1.96
C LYS A 60 13.94 -12.16 2.89
N THR A 61 13.52 -12.25 4.15
CA THR A 61 13.90 -11.28 5.19
C THR A 61 14.69 -11.95 6.31
N SER A 62 15.35 -11.16 7.15
CA SER A 62 16.07 -11.67 8.33
C SER A 62 15.18 -12.35 9.36
N GLN A 63 13.88 -12.04 9.38
CA GLN A 63 12.89 -12.69 10.25
C GLN A 63 12.31 -13.97 9.63
N ASP A 64 12.43 -14.13 8.31
CA ASP A 64 11.80 -15.20 7.54
C ASP A 64 12.84 -16.02 6.76
N SER A 65 13.23 -17.16 7.35
CA SER A 65 14.29 -18.03 6.83
C SER A 65 13.91 -18.86 5.59
N VAL A 66 12.62 -18.96 5.25
CA VAL A 66 12.11 -19.74 4.11
C VAL A 66 11.57 -18.82 3.02
N TYR A 67 12.11 -18.95 1.79
CA TYR A 67 11.57 -18.30 0.59
C TYR A 67 10.10 -18.74 0.43
N GLY A 68 9.14 -17.85 0.66
CA GLY A 68 7.72 -18.22 0.61
C GLY A 68 6.81 -17.51 1.62
N LYS A 69 7.36 -16.67 2.51
CA LYS A 69 6.53 -15.89 3.41
C LYS A 69 6.01 -14.61 2.78
N ILE A 70 6.81 -13.87 1.99
CA ILE A 70 6.34 -12.65 1.31
C ILE A 70 6.58 -12.76 -0.20
N SER A 71 5.50 -12.63 -0.97
CA SER A 71 5.53 -12.53 -2.42
C SER A 71 4.88 -11.24 -2.90
N ALA A 72 5.46 -10.62 -3.91
CA ALA A 72 4.97 -9.37 -4.47
C ALA A 72 4.95 -9.39 -6.00
N TYR A 73 4.04 -8.63 -6.60
CA TYR A 73 3.92 -8.52 -8.05
C TYR A 73 5.01 -7.61 -8.60
N SER A 74 6.02 -8.19 -9.25
CA SER A 74 7.06 -7.45 -9.96
C SER A 74 7.87 -8.37 -10.87
N ARG A 75 8.55 -7.78 -11.85
CA ARG A 75 9.57 -8.46 -12.68
C ARG A 75 10.96 -8.39 -12.08
N LYS A 76 11.22 -7.40 -11.24
CA LYS A 76 12.53 -7.14 -10.63
C LYS A 76 12.37 -6.74 -9.17
N CYS A 77 13.39 -7.02 -8.37
CA CYS A 77 13.46 -6.57 -6.98
C CYS A 77 14.57 -5.53 -6.90
N ASP A 78 14.21 -4.31 -6.50
CA ASP A 78 15.10 -3.16 -6.35
C ASP A 78 15.49 -2.92 -4.87
N PHE A 79 15.05 -3.80 -3.95
CA PHE A 79 15.55 -3.82 -2.58
C PHE A 79 17.03 -4.22 -2.54
N ILE A 80 17.77 -3.60 -1.62
CA ILE A 80 19.19 -3.82 -1.43
C ILE A 80 19.41 -4.62 -0.16
N PRO A 81 20.31 -5.63 -0.12
CA PRO A 81 20.58 -6.40 1.10
C PRO A 81 20.88 -5.48 2.29
N GLY A 82 20.16 -5.68 3.39
CA GLY A 82 20.19 -4.82 4.58
C GLY A 82 19.08 -3.76 4.65
N ASP A 83 18.30 -3.56 3.58
CA ASP A 83 17.14 -2.65 3.61
C ASP A 83 16.12 -3.10 4.66
N ARG A 84 15.67 -2.19 5.51
CA ARG A 84 14.56 -2.46 6.43
C ARG A 84 13.25 -2.53 5.66
N LEU A 85 12.56 -3.65 5.76
CA LEU A 85 11.30 -3.87 5.06
C LEU A 85 10.10 -3.76 6.00
N TYR A 86 9.03 -3.22 5.44
CA TYR A 86 7.79 -2.98 6.13
C TYR A 86 6.61 -3.44 5.27
N LEU A 87 5.65 -4.10 5.89
CA LEU A 87 4.34 -4.31 5.31
C LEU A 87 3.50 -3.08 5.59
N ARG A 88 2.84 -2.55 4.57
CA ARG A 88 1.93 -1.42 4.69
C ARG A 88 0.57 -1.74 4.10
N ARG A 89 -0.48 -1.34 4.81
CA ARG A 89 -1.87 -1.41 4.35
C ARG A 89 -2.31 -0.01 3.94
N VAL A 90 -2.78 0.15 2.69
CA VAL A 90 -3.21 1.44 2.13
C VAL A 90 -4.66 1.35 1.67
N TYR A 91 -5.51 2.27 2.10
CA TYR A 91 -6.88 2.37 1.62
C TYR A 91 -6.91 3.17 0.32
N GLN A 92 -7.40 2.58 -0.76
CA GLN A 92 -7.62 3.26 -2.02
C GLN A 92 -9.11 3.42 -2.28
N SER A 93 -9.57 4.64 -2.53
CA SER A 93 -10.97 4.94 -2.88
C SER A 93 -11.05 5.67 -4.22
N PRO A 94 -10.82 4.97 -5.36
CA PRO A 94 -10.93 5.58 -6.68
C PRO A 94 -12.38 5.93 -7.09
N GLY A 95 -13.38 5.52 -6.29
CA GLY A 95 -14.79 5.85 -6.49
C GLY A 95 -15.55 5.95 -5.16
N MET A 96 -16.86 5.70 -5.21
CA MET A 96 -17.76 5.75 -4.04
C MET A 96 -17.45 4.65 -2.99
N PHE A 97 -16.81 3.56 -3.43
CA PHE A 97 -16.33 2.48 -2.59
C PHE A 97 -14.81 2.43 -2.67
N GLY A 98 -14.16 2.17 -1.53
CA GLY A 98 -12.72 1.93 -1.46
C GLY A 98 -12.38 0.51 -1.05
N PHE A 99 -11.13 0.15 -1.28
CA PHE A 99 -10.57 -1.17 -0.96
C PHE A 99 -9.18 -1.02 -0.34
N TRP A 100 -8.80 -2.00 0.48
CA TRP A 100 -7.47 -2.08 1.07
C TRP A 100 -6.51 -2.79 0.11
N ILE A 101 -5.35 -2.17 -0.13
CA ILE A 101 -4.20 -2.80 -0.77
C ILE A 101 -3.10 -3.06 0.27
N TYR A 102 -2.32 -4.10 0.02
CA TYR A 102 -1.18 -4.48 0.84
C TYR A 102 0.08 -4.34 0.00
N GLN A 103 1.08 -3.66 0.57
CA GLN A 103 2.36 -3.43 -0.09
C GLN A 103 3.51 -3.75 0.86
N ILE A 104 4.64 -4.17 0.29
CA ILE A 104 5.93 -4.23 0.98
C ILE A 104 6.76 -3.05 0.52
N GLU A 105 7.35 -2.32 1.46
CA GLU A 105 8.12 -1.11 1.20
C GLU A 105 9.40 -1.06 2.04
N ASN A 106 10.39 -0.29 1.60
CA ASN A 106 11.54 0.11 2.40
C ASN A 106 11.47 1.60 2.77
N ASP A 107 12.52 2.14 3.39
CA ASP A 107 12.62 3.57 3.72
C ASP A 107 13.06 4.44 2.51
N ASN A 108 13.44 3.83 1.38
CA ASN A 108 13.98 4.49 0.18
C ASN A 108 12.93 4.62 -0.95
N GLU A 109 11.64 4.70 -0.60
CA GLU A 109 10.50 4.81 -1.55
C GLU A 109 10.33 3.63 -2.52
N VAL A 110 11.05 2.52 -2.34
CA VAL A 110 10.82 1.29 -3.10
C VAL A 110 9.66 0.55 -2.47
N TRP A 111 8.62 0.26 -3.27
CA TRP A 111 7.48 -0.53 -2.81
C TRP A 111 6.94 -1.44 -3.91
N TYR A 112 6.36 -2.56 -3.49
CA TYR A 112 5.69 -3.51 -4.37
C TYR A 112 4.35 -3.94 -3.75
N ARG A 113 3.33 -4.16 -4.60
CA ARG A 113 2.07 -4.74 -4.15
C ARG A 113 2.27 -6.22 -3.82
N ILE A 114 1.83 -6.63 -2.64
CA ILE A 114 1.92 -8.02 -2.18
C ILE A 114 0.89 -8.86 -2.94
N SER A 115 1.27 -10.10 -3.27
CA SER A 115 0.34 -11.05 -3.87
C SER A 115 -0.70 -11.51 -2.86
N GLU A 116 -1.96 -11.60 -3.28
CA GLU A 116 -3.11 -11.82 -2.38
C GLU A 116 -3.07 -13.14 -1.60
N PHE A 117 -2.28 -14.13 -2.06
CA PHE A 117 -2.16 -15.44 -1.45
C PHE A 117 -0.71 -15.76 -1.09
N GLN A 118 -0.50 -16.30 0.10
CA GLN A 118 0.72 -17.04 0.43
C GLN A 118 0.76 -18.33 -0.43
N HIS A 119 1.93 -18.68 -0.97
CA HIS A 119 2.07 -19.98 -1.65
C HIS A 119 1.64 -21.11 -0.71
N ASP A 120 0.98 -22.11 -1.27
CA ASP A 120 0.49 -23.34 -0.61
C ASP A 120 -0.66 -23.23 0.41
N ASN A 121 -0.79 -22.14 1.17
CA ASN A 121 -1.72 -22.13 2.32
C ASN A 121 -3.05 -21.38 2.13
N LYS A 122 -3.31 -20.73 0.99
CA LYS A 122 -4.53 -19.91 0.77
C LYS A 122 -4.79 -18.89 1.91
N ILE A 123 -3.76 -18.52 2.67
CA ILE A 123 -3.87 -17.53 3.74
C ILE A 123 -3.88 -16.15 3.09
N LEU A 124 -4.93 -15.38 3.36
CA LEU A 124 -5.05 -14.00 2.90
C LEU A 124 -4.03 -13.14 3.66
N VAL A 125 -3.34 -12.26 2.92
CA VAL A 125 -2.41 -11.25 3.48
C VAL A 125 -3.09 -10.38 4.56
N GLN A 126 -4.42 -10.26 4.51
CA GLN A 126 -5.23 -9.59 5.52
C GLN A 126 -4.97 -10.12 6.94
N THR A 127 -4.61 -11.39 7.10
CA THR A 127 -4.36 -12.03 8.41
C THR A 127 -3.04 -11.62 9.06
N TRP A 128 -2.17 -10.90 8.35
CA TRP A 128 -0.89 -10.43 8.89
C TRP A 128 -1.00 -9.09 9.61
N PHE A 129 -2.19 -8.49 9.60
CA PHE A 129 -2.52 -7.22 10.24
C PHE A 129 -3.55 -7.43 11.34
#